data_AF-A0A838BAU0-F1
#
_entry.id   AF-A0A838BAU0-F1
#
_cell.length_a   1.000
_cell.length_b   1.000
_cell.length_c   1.000
_cell.angle_alpha   90.00
_cell.angle_beta   90.00
_cell.angle_gamma   90.00
#
_symmetry.space_group_name_H-M   'P 1'
#
loop_
_entity.id
_entity.type
_entity.pdbx_description
1 polymer ?
#
loop_
_entity_poly.entity_id
_entity_poly.type
_entity_poly.pdbx_seq_one_letter_code
_entity_poly.pdbx_strand_id
1 'polypeptide(L)'
;MTGIRITEPRSKLFVTAPLLPEKAPENAAFLQAYLAAPRVVPGIHAMWTGPEISCPVPSADLEGQAYAQPLPPENATLTPQPGDIVLSYVPPRMWGGNPNAIFDIGLYYGQGARLLFPIGWLAGSVVAQVLAEERDQFAAACGVIRRNGACDVTFSLVET
;
A
#
# COMPACT_ATOMS: atom_id res chain seq x y z
N MET A 1 0.20 11.76 16.80
CA MET A 1 1.01 10.89 15.90
C MET A 1 0.41 10.99 14.50
N THR A 2 1.17 10.81 13.41
CA THR A 2 0.60 10.93 12.06
C THR A 2 0.17 9.55 11.55
N GLY A 3 -1.03 9.45 10.99
CA GLY A 3 -1.56 8.24 10.37
C GLY A 3 -2.11 8.50 8.97
N ILE A 4 -2.58 7.45 8.32
CA ILE A 4 -3.33 7.52 7.07
C ILE A 4 -4.77 7.04 7.29
N ARG A 5 -5.72 7.75 6.69
CA ARG A 5 -7.11 7.32 6.54
C ARG A 5 -7.26 6.72 5.15
N ILE A 6 -7.81 5.51 5.10
CA ILE A 6 -8.00 4.73 3.87
C ILE A 6 -9.50 4.49 3.70
N THR A 7 -10.05 4.90 2.56
CA THR A 7 -11.49 4.80 2.30
C THR A 7 -11.81 4.33 0.89
N GLU A 8 -12.90 3.56 0.76
CA GLU A 8 -13.51 3.21 -0.51
C GLU A 8 -15.03 3.05 -0.29
N PRO A 9 -15.87 3.88 -0.91
CA PRO A 9 -17.27 4.00 -0.52
C PRO A 9 -18.13 2.78 -0.86
N ARG A 10 -17.85 2.05 -1.96
CA ARG A 10 -18.71 0.93 -2.41
C ARG A 10 -18.57 -0.30 -1.51
N SER A 11 -17.38 -0.55 -0.99
CA SER A 11 -17.08 -1.59 0.00
C SER A 11 -17.29 -1.16 1.44
N LYS A 12 -17.50 0.14 1.68
CA LYS A 12 -17.53 0.77 3.00
C LYS A 12 -16.19 0.63 3.74
N LEU A 13 -15.08 0.52 3.00
CA LEU A 13 -13.75 0.60 3.56
C LEU A 13 -13.60 1.98 4.20
N PHE A 14 -13.26 2.00 5.48
CA PHE A 14 -13.01 3.21 6.25
C PHE A 14 -12.20 2.84 7.48
N VAL A 15 -10.88 2.99 7.40
CA VAL A 15 -9.96 2.60 8.48
C VAL A 15 -8.82 3.59 8.62
N THR A 16 -8.19 3.59 9.78
CA THR A 16 -7.04 4.39 10.15
C THR A 16 -5.84 3.48 10.36
N ALA A 17 -4.70 3.86 9.80
CA ALA A 17 -3.43 3.17 10.00
C ALA A 17 -2.37 4.19 10.46
N PRO A 18 -1.97 4.18 11.75
CA PRO A 18 -0.82 4.93 12.22
C PRO A 18 0.45 4.57 11.41
N LEU A 19 1.22 5.59 11.03
CA LEU A 19 2.51 5.41 10.36
C LEU A 19 3.55 4.88 11.34
N LEU A 20 4.57 4.19 10.81
CA LEU A 20 5.69 3.60 11.58
C LEU A 20 7.04 4.25 11.22
N PRO A 21 7.20 5.58 11.37
CA PRO A 21 8.44 6.28 10.98
C PRO A 21 9.67 5.81 11.75
N GLU A 22 9.51 5.24 12.94
CA GLU A 22 10.60 4.67 13.73
C GLU A 22 11.11 3.32 13.19
N LYS A 23 10.33 2.64 12.35
CA LYS A 23 10.71 1.34 11.74
C LYS A 23 11.09 1.46 10.26
N ALA A 24 10.42 2.35 9.54
CA ALA A 24 10.60 2.57 8.11
C ALA A 24 10.61 4.07 7.77
N PRO A 25 11.63 4.82 8.23
CA PRO A 25 11.64 6.29 8.15
C PRO A 25 11.58 6.82 6.72
N GLU A 26 12.38 6.29 5.78
CA GLU A 26 12.41 6.78 4.41
C GLU A 26 11.12 6.42 3.65
N ASN A 27 10.62 5.19 3.88
CA ASN A 27 9.38 4.73 3.27
C ASN A 27 8.14 5.47 3.83
N ALA A 28 8.12 5.78 5.14
CA ALA A 28 7.09 6.60 5.75
C ALA A 28 7.17 8.07 5.27
N ALA A 29 8.38 8.62 5.10
CA ALA A 29 8.58 9.96 4.55
C ALA A 29 8.08 10.06 3.10
N PHE A 30 8.34 9.05 2.27
CA PHE A 30 7.74 8.95 0.92
C PHE A 30 6.22 9.06 1.01
N LEU A 31 5.58 8.24 1.85
CA LEU A 31 4.13 8.19 1.93
C LEU A 31 3.54 9.50 2.44
N GLN A 32 4.20 10.15 3.42
CA GLN A 32 3.80 11.48 3.91
C GLN A 32 3.92 12.54 2.81
N ALA A 33 5.01 12.56 2.05
CA ALA A 33 5.21 13.52 0.96
C ALA A 33 4.18 13.32 -0.16
N TYR A 34 3.93 12.06 -0.55
CA TYR A 34 2.94 11.71 -1.56
C TYR A 34 1.52 12.10 -1.15
N LEU A 35 1.18 11.90 0.13
CA LEU A 35 -0.13 12.20 0.73
C LEU A 35 -0.22 13.60 1.36
N ALA A 36 0.70 14.52 1.03
CA ALA A 36 0.63 15.91 1.44
C ALA A 36 -0.69 16.59 0.98
N ALA A 37 -1.32 16.04 -0.06
CA ALA A 37 -2.72 16.23 -0.39
C ALA A 37 -3.41 14.85 -0.49
N PRO A 38 -4.73 14.75 -0.24
CA PRO A 38 -5.47 13.51 -0.43
C PRO A 38 -5.30 12.96 -1.85
N ARG A 39 -5.10 11.65 -1.96
CA ARG A 39 -4.90 10.94 -3.23
C ARG A 39 -6.00 9.93 -3.45
N VAL A 40 -6.47 9.85 -4.69
CA VAL A 40 -7.34 8.77 -5.16
C VAL A 40 -6.49 7.87 -6.03
N VAL A 41 -6.35 6.60 -5.63
CA VAL A 41 -5.45 5.63 -6.25
C VAL A 41 -6.28 4.44 -6.72
N PRO A 42 -6.12 3.98 -7.97
CA PRO A 42 -6.80 2.78 -8.44
C PRO A 42 -6.37 1.58 -7.59
N GLY A 43 -7.34 0.84 -7.08
CA GLY A 43 -7.15 -0.34 -6.24
C GLY A 43 -7.74 -1.59 -6.89
N ILE A 44 -7.02 -2.71 -6.82
CA ILE A 44 -7.51 -4.02 -7.29
C ILE A 44 -7.01 -5.14 -6.38
N HIS A 45 -7.80 -6.21 -6.24
CA HIS A 45 -7.35 -7.40 -5.52
C HIS A 45 -6.18 -8.05 -6.25
N ALA A 46 -5.08 -8.26 -5.53
CA ALA A 46 -3.82 -8.70 -6.12
C ALA A 46 -3.87 -10.20 -6.47
N MET A 47 -3.34 -10.55 -7.65
CA MET A 47 -3.43 -11.90 -8.18
C MET A 47 -2.37 -12.86 -7.61
N TRP A 48 -1.19 -12.35 -7.25
CA TRP A 48 -0.04 -13.18 -6.85
C TRP A 48 0.22 -13.19 -5.34
N THR A 49 -0.07 -12.09 -4.66
CA THR A 49 0.34 -11.85 -3.27
C THR A 49 -0.66 -12.34 -2.23
N GLY A 50 -1.86 -12.75 -2.66
CA GLY A 50 -2.89 -13.32 -1.79
C GLY A 50 -3.88 -12.27 -1.30
N PRO A 51 -4.13 -12.15 0.03
CA PRO A 51 -5.10 -11.22 0.59
C PRO A 51 -4.58 -9.77 0.63
N GLU A 52 -4.34 -9.20 -0.56
CA GLU A 52 -3.92 -7.82 -0.77
C GLU A 52 -4.91 -7.09 -1.69
N ILE A 53 -5.21 -5.82 -1.39
CA ILE A 53 -5.64 -4.84 -2.39
C ILE A 53 -4.42 -4.03 -2.79
N SER A 54 -3.94 -4.20 -4.03
CA SER A 54 -2.80 -3.48 -4.59
C SER A 54 -3.29 -2.14 -5.12
N CYS A 55 -2.61 -1.07 -4.71
CA CYS A 55 -2.91 0.30 -5.09
C CYS A 55 -1.65 0.94 -5.70
N PRO A 56 -1.38 0.72 -7.01
CA PRO A 56 -0.20 1.27 -7.65
C PRO A 56 -0.30 2.79 -7.74
N VAL A 57 0.71 3.49 -7.21
CA VAL A 57 0.80 4.95 -7.31
C VAL A 57 0.87 5.34 -8.79
N PRO A 58 -0.03 6.21 -9.28
CA PRO A 58 -0.01 6.63 -10.68
C PRO A 58 1.34 7.25 -11.05
N SER A 59 1.92 6.87 -12.20
CA SER A 59 3.23 7.38 -12.62
C SER A 59 3.27 8.90 -12.78
N ALA A 60 2.14 9.50 -13.18
CA ALA A 60 1.99 10.95 -13.30
C ALA A 60 2.14 11.67 -11.95
N ASP A 61 1.83 11.01 -10.84
CA ASP A 61 2.02 11.58 -9.50
C ASP A 61 3.48 11.53 -9.04
N LEU A 62 4.34 10.73 -9.71
CA LEU A 62 5.74 10.54 -9.36
C LEU A 62 6.70 11.38 -10.22
N GLU A 63 6.27 11.80 -11.41
CA GLU A 63 7.12 12.49 -12.38
C GLU A 63 7.66 13.82 -11.82
N GLY A 64 8.99 13.98 -11.83
CA GLY A 64 9.67 15.18 -11.33
C GLY A 64 9.64 15.35 -9.81
N GLN A 65 9.09 14.41 -9.06
CA GLN A 65 8.97 14.52 -7.61
C GLN A 65 10.25 14.10 -6.90
N ALA A 66 10.73 14.96 -6.00
CA ALA A 66 11.94 14.69 -5.22
C ALA A 66 11.82 13.43 -4.35
N TYR A 67 10.62 13.10 -3.88
CA TYR A 67 10.37 11.91 -3.05
C TYR A 67 10.32 10.60 -3.87
N ALA A 68 10.15 10.66 -5.19
CA ALA A 68 10.00 9.47 -6.05
C ALA A 68 11.36 8.82 -6.39
N GLN A 69 12.12 8.46 -5.35
CA GLN A 69 13.42 7.79 -5.45
C GLN A 69 13.30 6.31 -5.12
N PRO A 70 14.27 5.46 -5.53
CA PRO A 70 14.33 4.08 -5.09
C PRO A 70 14.25 3.98 -3.57
N LEU A 71 13.34 3.15 -3.06
CA LEU A 71 13.12 3.00 -1.63
C LEU A 71 14.09 1.96 -1.04
N PRO A 72 14.74 2.25 0.09
CA PRO A 72 15.55 1.26 0.78
C PRO A 72 14.65 0.19 1.44
N PRO A 73 15.17 -1.03 1.64
CA PRO A 73 14.48 -2.05 2.42
C PRO A 73 14.47 -1.66 3.90
N GLU A 74 13.30 -1.28 4.43
CA GLU A 74 13.11 -0.93 5.84
C GLU A 74 11.87 -1.65 6.40
N ASN A 75 11.92 -2.10 7.66
CA ASN A 75 10.82 -2.89 8.25
C ASN A 75 10.28 -3.97 7.28
N ALA A 76 11.22 -4.63 6.59
CA ALA A 76 10.93 -5.41 5.41
C ALA A 76 10.20 -6.70 5.74
N THR A 77 9.29 -7.11 4.86
CA THR A 77 8.57 -8.37 4.96
C THR A 77 8.47 -9.05 3.60
N LEU A 78 8.40 -10.37 3.62
CA LEU A 78 7.96 -11.20 2.49
C LEU A 78 6.59 -11.84 2.74
N THR A 79 6.10 -11.73 3.98
CA THR A 79 4.87 -12.34 4.48
C THR A 79 4.10 -11.33 5.33
N PRO A 80 3.47 -10.33 4.70
CA PRO A 80 2.69 -9.31 5.41
C PRO A 80 1.58 -9.93 6.27
N GLN A 81 1.28 -9.27 7.38
CA GLN A 81 0.26 -9.69 8.34
C GLN A 81 -1.05 -8.91 8.12
N PRO A 82 -2.20 -9.42 8.62
CA PRO A 82 -3.45 -8.68 8.57
C PRO A 82 -3.35 -7.31 9.24
N GLY A 83 -3.69 -6.27 8.50
CA GLY A 83 -3.60 -4.88 8.91
C GLY A 83 -2.32 -4.18 8.42
N ASP A 84 -1.35 -4.88 7.85
CA ASP A 84 -0.14 -4.24 7.32
C ASP A 84 -0.47 -3.40 6.08
N ILE A 85 0.05 -2.17 6.08
CA ILE A 85 0.16 -1.33 4.89
C ILE A 85 1.61 -1.40 4.44
N VAL A 86 1.84 -1.97 3.27
CA VAL A 86 3.18 -2.25 2.76
C VAL A 86 3.45 -1.36 1.55
N LEU A 87 4.60 -0.72 1.53
CA LEU A 87 5.10 0.00 0.37
C LEU A 87 6.08 -0.91 -0.38
N SER A 88 5.79 -1.16 -1.65
CA SER A 88 6.65 -1.95 -2.55
C SER A 88 7.22 -1.06 -3.65
N TYR A 89 8.50 -1.24 -3.95
CA TYR A 89 9.19 -0.58 -5.04
C TYR A 89 9.69 -1.62 -6.05
N VAL A 90 9.29 -1.46 -7.31
CA VAL A 90 9.81 -2.26 -8.43
C VAL A 90 10.65 -1.34 -9.32
N PRO A 91 11.96 -1.63 -9.50
CA PRO A 91 12.81 -0.87 -10.39
C PRO A 91 12.29 -0.83 -11.84
N PRO A 92 12.66 0.23 -12.59
CA PRO A 92 12.45 0.28 -14.02
C PRO A 92 12.89 -1.01 -14.72
N ARG A 93 12.09 -1.44 -15.69
CA ARG A 93 12.30 -2.57 -16.60
C ARG A 93 12.22 -3.96 -15.94
N MET A 94 12.06 -4.04 -14.62
CA MET A 94 11.94 -5.32 -13.92
C MET A 94 10.59 -5.99 -14.20
N TRP A 95 9.50 -5.23 -14.25
CA TRP A 95 8.16 -5.76 -14.53
C TRP A 95 7.87 -5.76 -16.04
N GLY A 96 8.15 -6.88 -16.72
CA GLY A 96 7.83 -7.06 -18.14
C GLY A 96 8.47 -6.01 -19.06
N GLY A 97 9.59 -5.40 -18.63
CA GLY A 97 10.27 -4.35 -19.40
C GLY A 97 9.66 -2.94 -19.28
N ASN A 98 8.67 -2.71 -18.40
CA ASN A 98 8.08 -1.37 -18.19
C ASN A 98 9.17 -0.33 -17.90
N PRO A 99 9.31 0.76 -18.68
CA PRO A 99 10.41 1.72 -18.50
C PRO A 99 10.32 2.52 -17.20
N ASN A 100 9.18 2.53 -16.52
CA ASN A 100 8.96 3.30 -15.30
C ASN A 100 9.09 2.40 -14.06
N ALA A 101 9.55 3.00 -12.97
CA ALA A 101 9.47 2.37 -11.66
C ALA A 101 8.00 2.24 -11.22
N ILE A 102 7.70 1.23 -10.40
CA ILE A 102 6.37 1.03 -9.81
C ILE A 102 6.51 1.19 -8.30
N PHE A 103 5.64 2.02 -7.73
CA PHE A 103 5.43 2.12 -6.29
C PHE A 103 4.02 1.63 -6.03
N ASP A 104 3.87 0.67 -5.12
CA ASP A 104 2.56 0.10 -4.78
C ASP A 104 2.29 0.23 -3.29
N ILE A 105 1.09 0.70 -2.95
CA ILE A 105 0.57 0.74 -1.59
C ILE A 105 -0.31 -0.51 -1.39
N GLY A 106 0.27 -1.55 -0.82
CA GLY A 106 -0.40 -2.82 -0.59
C GLY A 106 -1.22 -2.81 0.71
N LEU A 107 -2.51 -3.13 0.60
CA LEU A 107 -3.45 -3.25 1.71
C LEU A 107 -3.63 -4.73 2.10
N TYR A 108 -2.90 -5.20 3.10
CA TYR A 108 -2.90 -6.62 3.48
C TYR A 108 -3.95 -6.92 4.55
N TYR A 109 -5.04 -7.58 4.15
CA TYR A 109 -6.24 -7.68 4.97
C TYR A 109 -6.49 -9.08 5.55
N GLY A 110 -5.63 -10.05 5.24
CA GLY A 110 -5.83 -11.44 5.64
C GLY A 110 -4.52 -12.22 5.78
N GLN A 111 -4.62 -13.43 6.32
CA GLN A 111 -3.49 -14.32 6.56
C GLN A 111 -3.01 -15.00 5.27
N GLY A 112 -1.71 -15.36 5.25
CA GLY A 112 -1.12 -16.16 4.17
C GLY A 112 -0.64 -15.37 2.96
N ALA A 113 -0.53 -14.05 3.07
CA ALA A 113 0.07 -13.21 2.04
C ALA A 113 1.54 -13.56 1.80
N ARG A 114 1.97 -13.47 0.55
CA ARG A 114 3.36 -13.72 0.13
C ARG A 114 3.74 -12.74 -0.96
N LEU A 115 4.76 -11.92 -0.76
CA LEU A 115 5.29 -11.02 -1.78
C LEU A 115 6.13 -11.80 -2.82
N LEU A 116 5.49 -12.77 -3.47
CA LEU A 116 6.05 -13.64 -4.49
C LEU A 116 5.39 -13.30 -5.83
N PHE A 117 6.10 -12.56 -6.64
CA PHE A 117 5.66 -12.04 -7.92
C PHE A 117 6.19 -12.90 -9.08
N PRO A 118 5.71 -12.70 -10.33
CA PRO A 118 6.34 -13.25 -11.53
C PRO A 118 7.85 -12.95 -11.65
N ILE A 119 8.30 -11.85 -11.05
CA ILE A 119 9.72 -11.44 -10.98
C ILE A 119 10.49 -12.08 -9.81
N GLY A 120 9.88 -13.00 -9.06
CA GLY A 120 10.45 -13.62 -7.87
C GLY A 120 10.00 -12.96 -6.56
N TRP A 121 10.77 -13.18 -5.49
CA TRP A 121 10.53 -12.55 -4.20
C TRP A 121 10.85 -11.06 -4.25
N LEU A 122 9.93 -10.23 -3.80
CA LEU A 122 10.10 -8.78 -3.71
C LEU A 122 9.77 -8.33 -2.29
N ALA A 123 10.77 -7.98 -1.49
CA ALA A 123 10.51 -7.47 -0.15
C ALA A 123 9.80 -6.10 -0.23
N GLY A 124 8.75 -5.93 0.58
CA GLY A 124 8.08 -4.66 0.79
C GLY A 124 8.31 -4.15 2.21
N SER A 125 8.18 -2.84 2.41
CA SER A 125 8.38 -2.18 3.70
C SER A 125 7.03 -2.00 4.41
N VAL A 126 6.85 -2.52 5.62
CA VAL A 126 5.63 -2.23 6.40
C VAL A 126 5.71 -0.79 6.93
N VAL A 127 4.91 0.11 6.37
CA VAL A 127 4.99 1.57 6.63
C VAL A 127 3.89 2.08 7.56
N ALA A 128 2.79 1.35 7.66
CA ALA A 128 1.69 1.66 8.56
C ALA A 128 0.98 0.36 8.96
N GLN A 129 0.20 0.40 10.04
CA GLN A 129 -0.65 -0.73 10.43
C GLN A 129 -2.04 -0.25 10.81
N VAL A 130 -3.07 -0.87 10.25
CA VAL A 130 -4.47 -0.62 10.62
C VAL A 130 -4.66 -0.91 12.11
N LEU A 131 -5.38 0.00 12.79
CA LEU A 131 -5.77 -0.13 14.20
C LEU A 131 -6.40 -1.50 14.45
N ALA A 132 -6.03 -2.13 15.57
CA ALA A 132 -6.39 -3.52 15.84
C ALA A 132 -7.91 -3.74 15.81
N GLU A 133 -8.66 -2.80 16.39
CA GLU A 133 -10.12 -2.76 16.46
C GLU A 133 -10.81 -2.55 15.10
N GLU A 134 -10.11 -2.04 14.08
CA GLU A 134 -10.65 -1.82 12.74
C GLU A 134 -10.32 -2.96 11.76
N ARG A 135 -9.48 -3.93 12.14
CA ARG A 135 -8.99 -5.00 11.24
C ARG A 135 -10.09 -5.92 10.71
N ASP A 136 -11.10 -6.20 11.52
CA ASP A 136 -12.23 -7.03 11.07
C ASP A 136 -13.05 -6.32 9.99
N GLN A 137 -13.30 -5.01 10.18
CA GLN A 137 -13.95 -4.18 9.16
C GLN A 137 -13.09 -4.07 7.90
N PHE A 138 -11.78 -3.86 8.06
CA PHE A 138 -10.82 -3.81 6.97
C PHE A 138 -10.89 -5.07 6.11
N ALA A 139 -10.80 -6.24 6.74
CA ALA A 139 -10.88 -7.53 6.07
C ALA A 139 -12.23 -7.73 5.34
N ALA A 140 -13.33 -7.36 5.97
CA ALA A 140 -14.66 -7.44 5.38
C ALA A 140 -14.80 -6.56 4.13
N ALA A 141 -14.34 -5.30 4.20
CA ALA A 141 -14.40 -4.35 3.10
C ALA A 141 -13.50 -4.76 1.92
N CYS A 142 -12.25 -5.16 2.18
CA CYS A 142 -11.37 -5.70 1.15
C CYS A 142 -11.94 -6.99 0.51
N GLY A 143 -12.63 -7.82 1.29
CA GLY A 143 -13.38 -8.97 0.77
C GLY A 143 -14.53 -8.58 -0.18
N VAL A 144 -15.14 -7.41 0.01
CA VAL A 144 -16.11 -6.83 -0.93
C VAL A 144 -15.41 -6.31 -2.19
N ILE A 145 -14.30 -5.58 -2.06
CA ILE A 145 -13.50 -5.09 -3.20
C ILE A 145 -13.09 -6.27 -4.10
N ARG A 146 -12.58 -7.36 -3.51
CA ARG A 146 -12.22 -8.59 -4.23
C ARG A 146 -13.35 -9.13 -5.11
N ARG A 147 -14.61 -9.03 -4.66
CA ARG A 147 -15.78 -9.49 -5.42
C ARG A 147 -16.26 -8.46 -6.44
N ASN A 148 -16.12 -7.17 -6.14
CA ASN A 148 -16.57 -6.08 -7.01
C ASN A 148 -15.60 -5.80 -8.17
N GLY A 149 -14.32 -6.15 -8.02
CA GLY A 149 -13.27 -5.83 -8.98
C GLY A 149 -12.57 -4.50 -8.67
N ALA A 150 -12.02 -3.86 -9.71
CA ALA A 150 -11.30 -2.60 -9.58
C ALA A 150 -12.15 -1.49 -8.92
N CYS A 151 -11.49 -0.64 -8.14
CA CYS A 151 -12.09 0.46 -7.39
C CYS A 151 -11.13 1.64 -7.27
N ASP A 152 -11.59 2.74 -6.68
CA ASP A 152 -10.79 3.92 -6.39
C ASP A 152 -10.66 4.07 -4.86
N VAL A 153 -9.45 3.91 -4.34
CA VAL A 153 -9.16 4.03 -2.91
C VAL A 153 -8.62 5.41 -2.61
N THR A 154 -9.25 6.10 -1.66
CA THR A 154 -8.79 7.41 -1.19
C THR A 154 -7.89 7.25 0.02
N PHE A 155 -6.71 7.87 -0.06
CA PHE A 155 -5.73 7.98 1.00
C PHE A 155 -5.57 9.43 1.44
N SER A 156 -5.59 9.70 2.74
CA SER A 156 -5.33 11.04 3.28
C SER A 156 -4.59 10.96 4.61
N LEU A 157 -3.67 11.89 4.87
CA LEU A 157 -3.06 12.03 6.19
C LEU A 157 -4.09 12.44 7.24
N VAL A 158 -3.93 11.93 8.47
CA VAL A 158 -4.72 12.29 9.65
C VAL A 158 -3.82 12.38 10.88
N GLU A 159 -4.22 13.20 11.84
CA GLU A 159 -3.66 13.15 13.19
C GLU A 159 -4.33 12.02 13.98
N THR A 160 -3.52 11.20 14.65
CA THR A 160 -3.92 10.03 15.46
C THR A 160 -3.41 10.17 16.89
#